data_AF-A0A7Z8VQX7-F1
#
_entry.id   AF-A0A7Z8VQX7-F1
#
_cell.length_a   1.000
_cell.length_b   1.000
_cell.length_c   1.000
_cell.angle_alpha   90.00
_cell.angle_beta   90.00
_cell.angle_gamma   90.00
#
_symmetry.space_group_name_H-M   'P 1'
#
loop_
_entity.id
_entity.type
_entity.pdbx_description
1 polymer ?
#
loop_
_entity_poly.entity_id
_entity_poly.type
_entity_poly.pdbx_seq_one_letter_code
_entity_poly.pdbx_strand_id
1 'polypeptide(L)'
;MQLQIDVAKEVYEAAQSRYVNTRNISIGLTLFGIMLAIWLGVTLIRAIVRPLDAAIKHFGRISQGYYNNIIEIERKDEIGKVMTAVKAMQIKCGFDVEETKRIAEEHRCIKVALDNVSTGVMIANNERDIIYTNKSVINILGKAEENIRKQLPEFSVANLIGTNIDSFHKDPSHQTQLLSSLSICYTATAFS
;
A
#
# COMPACT_ATOMS: atom_id res chain seq x y z
N MET A 1 -76.90 -58.39 -9.12
CA MET A 1 -76.54 -57.50 -8.00
C MET A 1 -75.09 -57.71 -7.55
N GLN A 2 -74.62 -58.96 -7.35
CA GLN A 2 -73.21 -59.26 -7.03
C GLN A 2 -72.20 -58.76 -8.10
N LEU A 3 -72.50 -58.94 -9.40
CA LEU A 3 -71.64 -58.47 -10.50
C LEU A 3 -71.32 -56.97 -10.46
N GLN A 4 -72.26 -56.13 -9.99
CA GLN A 4 -72.02 -54.68 -9.87
C GLN A 4 -71.16 -54.32 -8.67
N ILE A 5 -71.22 -55.12 -7.60
CA ILE A 5 -70.42 -54.91 -6.38
C ILE A 5 -68.95 -55.29 -6.64
N ASP A 6 -68.71 -56.39 -7.36
CA ASP A 6 -67.35 -56.83 -7.69
C ASP A 6 -66.66 -55.85 -8.66
N VAL A 7 -67.37 -55.39 -9.70
CA VAL A 7 -66.86 -54.36 -10.63
C VAL A 7 -66.61 -53.04 -9.91
N ALA A 8 -67.50 -52.62 -9.00
CA ALA A 8 -67.29 -51.41 -8.21
C ALA A 8 -66.06 -51.51 -7.29
N LYS A 9 -65.81 -52.70 -6.71
CA LYS A 9 -64.64 -52.95 -5.86
C LYS A 9 -63.34 -52.94 -6.67
N GLU A 10 -63.32 -53.58 -7.84
CA GLU A 10 -62.15 -53.60 -8.73
C GLU A 10 -61.76 -52.19 -9.21
N VAL A 11 -62.76 -51.38 -9.61
CA VAL A 11 -62.54 -49.97 -10.00
C VAL A 11 -62.04 -49.14 -8.82
N TYR A 12 -62.56 -49.37 -7.62
CA TYR A 12 -62.13 -48.68 -6.40
C TYR A 12 -60.69 -49.05 -6.02
N GLU A 13 -60.33 -50.33 -6.04
CA GLU A 13 -58.97 -50.81 -5.77
C GLU A 13 -57.97 -50.29 -6.81
N ALA A 14 -58.35 -50.27 -8.09
CA ALA A 14 -57.54 -49.68 -9.16
C ALA A 14 -57.35 -48.17 -8.98
N ALA A 15 -58.40 -47.44 -8.57
CA ALA A 15 -58.33 -46.00 -8.29
C ALA A 15 -57.46 -45.70 -7.06
N GLN A 16 -57.57 -46.51 -6.00
CA GLN A 16 -56.79 -46.37 -4.78
C GLN A 16 -55.29 -46.64 -5.04
N SER A 17 -54.97 -47.70 -5.78
CA SER A 17 -53.59 -48.03 -6.17
C SER A 17 -52.95 -46.91 -7.00
N ARG A 18 -53.68 -46.37 -7.98
CA ARG A 18 -53.24 -45.21 -8.77
C ARG A 18 -52.98 -43.98 -7.91
N TYR A 19 -53.90 -43.66 -6.99
CA TYR A 19 -53.74 -42.54 -6.07
C TYR A 19 -52.48 -42.68 -5.20
N VAL A 20 -52.24 -43.87 -4.63
CA VAL A 20 -51.05 -44.14 -3.80
C VAL A 20 -49.78 -44.03 -4.62
N ASN A 21 -49.75 -44.61 -5.83
CA ASN A 21 -48.57 -44.55 -6.70
C ASN A 21 -48.25 -43.11 -7.14
N THR A 22 -49.26 -42.36 -7.59
CA THR A 22 -49.10 -40.94 -7.95
C THR A 22 -48.61 -40.12 -6.76
N ARG A 23 -49.20 -40.33 -5.56
CA ARG A 23 -48.78 -39.64 -4.32
C ARG A 23 -47.31 -39.94 -3.99
N ASN A 24 -46.89 -41.19 -4.06
CA ASN A 24 -45.50 -41.59 -3.75
C ASN A 24 -44.51 -41.00 -4.76
N ILE A 25 -44.85 -40.97 -6.05
CA ILE A 25 -44.03 -40.32 -7.09
C ILE A 25 -43.90 -38.82 -6.83
N SER A 26 -45.00 -38.13 -6.51
CA SER A 26 -44.97 -36.70 -6.19
C SER A 26 -44.08 -36.39 -4.98
N ILE A 27 -44.20 -37.16 -3.89
CA ILE A 27 -43.34 -37.00 -2.70
C ILE A 27 -41.88 -37.26 -3.04
N GLY A 28 -41.59 -38.31 -3.81
CA GLY A 28 -40.24 -38.63 -4.26
C GLY A 28 -39.60 -37.50 -5.07
N LEU A 29 -40.35 -36.91 -6.01
CA LEU A 29 -39.89 -35.78 -6.82
C LEU A 29 -39.63 -34.53 -5.99
N THR A 30 -40.50 -34.20 -5.02
CA THR A 30 -40.29 -33.06 -4.13
C THR A 30 -39.05 -33.24 -3.27
N LEU A 31 -38.87 -34.41 -2.66
CA LEU A 31 -37.68 -34.71 -1.86
C LEU A 31 -36.42 -34.68 -2.70
N PHE A 32 -36.47 -35.24 -3.90
CA PHE A 32 -35.34 -35.21 -4.83
C PHE A 32 -34.99 -33.77 -5.23
N GLY A 33 -35.97 -32.91 -5.51
CA GLY A 33 -35.75 -31.50 -5.82
C GLY A 33 -35.09 -30.75 -4.67
N ILE A 34 -35.54 -30.97 -3.43
CA ILE A 34 -34.93 -30.37 -2.23
C ILE A 34 -33.49 -30.87 -2.06
N MET A 35 -33.27 -32.18 -2.21
CA MET A 35 -31.93 -32.77 -2.10
C MET A 35 -30.97 -32.20 -3.15
N LEU A 36 -31.43 -32.08 -4.40
CA LEU A 36 -30.67 -31.49 -5.50
C LEU A 36 -30.36 -30.01 -5.24
N ALA A 37 -31.33 -29.23 -4.74
CA ALA A 37 -31.13 -27.82 -4.40
C ALA A 37 -30.08 -27.64 -3.30
N ILE A 38 -30.11 -28.46 -2.25
CA ILE A 38 -29.11 -28.44 -1.17
C ILE A 38 -27.74 -28.84 -1.72
N TRP A 39 -27.67 -29.89 -2.54
CA TRP A 39 -26.42 -30.36 -3.14
C TRP A 39 -25.77 -29.30 -4.05
N LEU A 40 -26.55 -28.66 -4.92
CA LEU A 40 -26.10 -27.56 -5.77
C LEU A 40 -25.68 -26.34 -4.94
N GLY A 41 -26.45 -25.99 -3.90
CA GLY A 41 -26.13 -24.89 -3.00
C GLY A 41 -24.79 -25.08 -2.30
N VAL A 42 -24.55 -26.24 -1.71
CA VAL A 42 -23.27 -26.57 -1.05
C VAL A 42 -22.11 -26.56 -2.05
N THR A 43 -22.35 -27.07 -3.27
CA THR A 43 -21.34 -27.07 -4.35
C THR A 43 -20.97 -25.66 -4.78
N LEU A 44 -21.95 -24.77 -5.00
CA LEU A 44 -21.72 -23.37 -5.36
C LEU A 44 -20.97 -22.61 -4.26
N ILE A 45 -21.35 -22.79 -2.99
CA ILE A 45 -20.66 -22.15 -1.86
C ILE A 45 -19.19 -22.57 -1.82
N ARG A 46 -18.91 -23.86 -2.01
CA ARG A 46 -17.54 -24.37 -1.99
C ARG A 46 -16.74 -23.95 -3.23
N ALA A 47 -17.39 -23.87 -4.39
CA ALA A 47 -16.72 -23.59 -5.65
C ALA A 47 -16.49 -22.10 -5.92
N ILE A 48 -17.33 -21.21 -5.39
CA ILE A 48 -17.30 -19.77 -5.72
C ILE A 48 -17.09 -18.91 -4.46
N VAL A 49 -17.94 -19.08 -3.45
CA VAL A 49 -17.95 -18.18 -2.28
C VAL A 49 -16.67 -18.30 -1.47
N ARG A 50 -16.21 -19.53 -1.19
CA ARG A 50 -15.00 -19.75 -0.39
C ARG A 50 -13.74 -19.15 -1.01
N PRO A 51 -13.42 -19.38 -2.30
CA PRO A 51 -12.25 -18.74 -2.92
C PRO A 51 -12.34 -17.22 -2.99
N LEU A 52 -13.55 -16.68 -3.22
CA LEU A 52 -13.73 -15.23 -3.30
C LEU A 52 -13.51 -14.55 -1.94
N ASP A 53 -13.97 -15.18 -0.85
CA ASP A 53 -13.66 -14.75 0.52
C ASP A 53 -12.15 -14.80 0.81
N ALA A 54 -11.46 -15.83 0.32
CA ALA A 54 -10.00 -15.90 0.42
C ALA A 54 -9.32 -14.74 -0.31
N ALA A 55 -9.76 -14.41 -1.53
CA ALA A 55 -9.24 -13.27 -2.29
C ALA A 55 -9.39 -11.95 -1.52
N ILE A 56 -10.57 -11.69 -0.94
CA ILE A 56 -10.82 -10.49 -0.11
C ILE A 56 -9.89 -10.44 1.10
N LYS A 57 -9.62 -11.57 1.76
CA LYS A 57 -8.65 -11.65 2.87
C LYS A 57 -7.23 -11.32 2.42
N HIS A 58 -6.82 -11.76 1.23
CA HIS A 58 -5.51 -11.37 0.66
C HIS A 58 -5.44 -9.87 0.42
N PHE A 59 -6.49 -9.26 -0.16
CA PHE A 59 -6.56 -7.80 -0.31
C PHE A 59 -6.45 -7.06 1.02
N GLY A 60 -7.17 -7.52 2.05
CA GLY A 60 -7.10 -6.93 3.38
C GLY A 60 -5.70 -7.03 4.02
N ARG A 61 -4.94 -8.09 3.70
CA ARG A 61 -3.54 -8.23 4.16
C ARG A 61 -2.58 -7.33 3.38
N ILE A 62 -2.79 -7.21 2.07
CA ILE A 62 -2.00 -6.32 1.19
C ILE A 62 -2.18 -4.87 1.64
N SER A 63 -3.40 -4.43 1.96
CA SER A 63 -3.65 -3.07 2.44
C SER A 63 -3.04 -2.78 3.81
N GLN A 64 -2.76 -3.82 4.60
CA GLN A 64 -2.06 -3.72 5.89
C GLN A 64 -0.53 -3.80 5.77
N GLY A 65 0.03 -3.89 4.55
CA GLY A 65 1.47 -3.93 4.32
C GLY A 65 2.10 -5.33 4.33
N TYR A 66 1.29 -6.40 4.35
CA TYR A 66 1.79 -7.78 4.33
C TYR A 66 1.92 -8.31 2.89
N TYR A 67 3.07 -8.05 2.25
CA TYR A 67 3.31 -8.41 0.84
C TYR A 67 4.07 -9.72 0.60
N ASN A 68 4.54 -10.39 1.65
CA ASN A 68 5.49 -11.52 1.51
C ASN A 68 4.84 -12.91 1.62
N ASN A 69 3.51 -13.01 1.63
CA ASN A 69 2.83 -14.30 1.74
C ASN A 69 2.65 -14.97 0.36
N ILE A 70 2.92 -16.26 0.26
CA ILE A 70 2.75 -16.99 -1.01
C ILE A 70 1.26 -17.23 -1.24
N ILE A 71 0.74 -16.71 -2.36
CA ILE A 71 -0.57 -17.10 -2.90
C ILE A 71 -0.35 -18.26 -3.87
N GLU A 72 -0.71 -19.47 -3.44
CA GLU A 72 -0.73 -20.67 -4.28
C GLU A 72 -2.07 -20.74 -5.03
N ILE A 73 -2.00 -20.92 -6.35
CA ILE A 73 -3.16 -20.93 -7.24
C ILE A 73 -3.16 -22.26 -7.96
N GLU A 74 -3.95 -23.21 -7.45
CA GLU A 74 -4.10 -24.53 -8.08
C GLU A 74 -5.22 -24.57 -9.13
N ARG A 75 -6.06 -23.53 -9.18
CA ARG A 75 -7.24 -23.45 -10.07
C ARG A 75 -6.95 -22.79 -11.41
N LYS A 76 -7.54 -23.34 -12.48
CA LYS A 76 -7.43 -22.86 -13.88
C LYS A 76 -8.72 -22.21 -14.42
N ASP A 77 -9.66 -21.88 -13.55
CA ASP A 77 -10.94 -21.23 -13.90
C ASP A 77 -10.87 -19.70 -13.74
N GLU A 78 -12.01 -19.01 -13.88
CA GLU A 78 -12.15 -17.56 -13.71
C GLU A 78 -11.70 -17.12 -12.31
N ILE A 79 -11.94 -17.94 -11.29
CA ILE A 79 -11.50 -17.69 -9.92
C ILE A 79 -9.97 -17.74 -9.84
N GLY A 80 -9.35 -18.71 -10.51
CA GLY A 80 -7.90 -18.78 -10.67
C GLY A 80 -7.31 -17.53 -11.32
N LYS A 81 -7.97 -16.98 -12.37
CA LYS A 81 -7.56 -15.72 -13.00
C LYS A 81 -7.64 -14.54 -12.03
N VAL A 82 -8.72 -14.43 -11.25
CA VAL A 82 -8.87 -13.40 -10.22
C VAL A 82 -7.75 -13.51 -9.19
N MET A 83 -7.50 -14.71 -8.64
CA MET A 83 -6.42 -14.95 -7.70
C MET A 83 -5.04 -14.62 -8.28
N THR A 84 -4.85 -14.85 -9.59
CA THR A 84 -3.61 -14.50 -10.29
C THR A 84 -3.43 -12.99 -10.36
N ALA A 85 -4.50 -12.24 -10.62
CA ALA A 85 -4.46 -10.79 -10.59
C ALA A 85 -4.15 -10.25 -9.18
N VAL A 86 -4.72 -10.84 -8.12
CA VAL A 86 -4.39 -10.49 -6.72
C VAL A 86 -2.91 -10.74 -6.44
N LYS A 87 -2.39 -11.90 -6.84
CA LYS A 87 -0.97 -12.25 -6.69
C LYS A 87 -0.05 -11.26 -7.40
N ALA A 88 -0.37 -10.89 -8.64
CA ALA A 88 0.39 -9.90 -9.39
C ALA A 88 0.39 -8.53 -8.70
N MET A 89 -0.76 -8.10 -8.18
CA MET A 89 -0.86 -6.85 -7.41
C MET A 89 -0.03 -6.89 -6.13
N GLN A 90 -0.09 -7.99 -5.37
CA GLN A 90 0.72 -8.16 -4.16
C GLN A 90 2.20 -8.00 -4.43
N ILE A 91 2.70 -8.67 -5.48
CA ILE A 91 4.12 -8.61 -5.88
C ILE A 91 4.50 -7.17 -6.24
N LYS A 92 3.67 -6.49 -7.05
CA LYS A 92 3.92 -5.10 -7.44
C LYS A 92 3.94 -4.17 -6.23
N CYS A 93 2.92 -4.22 -5.37
CA CYS A 93 2.87 -3.37 -4.18
C CYS A 93 4.04 -3.64 -3.22
N GLY A 94 4.44 -4.90 -3.04
CA GLY A 94 5.63 -5.23 -2.25
C GLY A 94 6.90 -4.60 -2.82
N PHE A 95 7.09 -4.72 -4.13
CA PHE A 95 8.23 -4.11 -4.84
C PHE A 95 8.24 -2.58 -4.72
N ASP A 96 7.12 -1.91 -4.98
CA ASP A 96 7.01 -0.45 -4.90
C ASP A 96 7.32 0.06 -3.47
N VAL A 97 6.91 -0.68 -2.44
CA VAL A 97 7.21 -0.35 -1.03
C VAL A 97 8.69 -0.58 -0.69
N GLU A 98 9.31 -1.62 -1.20
CA GLU A 98 10.75 -1.85 -1.01
C GLU A 98 11.59 -0.80 -1.75
N GLU A 99 11.19 -0.42 -2.97
CA GLU A 99 11.86 0.61 -3.75
C GLU A 99 11.79 1.98 -3.08
N THR A 100 10.62 2.40 -2.61
CA THR A 100 10.47 3.65 -1.86
C THR A 100 11.29 3.66 -0.57
N LYS A 101 11.36 2.53 0.15
CA LYS A 101 12.26 2.38 1.31
C LYS A 101 13.74 2.51 0.92
N ARG A 102 14.15 1.94 -0.21
CA ARG A 102 15.53 2.04 -0.71
C ARG A 102 15.90 3.49 -1.00
N ILE A 103 15.02 4.23 -1.67
CA ILE A 103 15.20 5.66 -1.96
C ILE A 103 15.27 6.46 -0.65
N ALA A 104 14.40 6.16 0.33
CA ALA A 104 14.44 6.82 1.63
C ALA A 104 15.77 6.58 2.39
N GLU A 105 16.33 5.36 2.31
CA GLU A 105 17.63 5.07 2.93
C GLU A 105 18.79 5.74 2.19
N GLU A 106 18.73 5.87 0.85
CA GLU A 106 19.69 6.65 0.07
C GLU A 106 19.72 8.12 0.52
N HIS A 107 18.55 8.75 0.73
CA HIS A 107 18.47 10.11 1.27
C HIS A 107 19.02 10.22 2.69
N ARG A 108 18.85 9.17 3.52
CA ARG A 108 19.39 9.13 4.89
C ARG A 108 20.92 9.05 4.87
N CYS A 109 21.49 8.25 3.97
CA CYS A 109 22.93 8.10 3.81
C CYS A 109 23.60 9.44 3.47
N ILE A 110 23.01 10.22 2.55
CA ILE A 110 23.54 11.55 2.18
C ILE A 110 23.56 12.49 3.40
N LYS A 111 22.48 12.58 4.17
CA LYS A 111 22.46 13.40 5.40
C LYS A 111 23.54 12.97 6.40
N VAL A 112 23.68 11.66 6.65
CA VAL A 112 24.67 11.13 7.60
C VAL A 112 26.10 11.39 7.12
N ALA A 113 26.38 11.30 5.83
CA ALA A 113 27.68 11.62 5.26
C ALA A 113 28.01 13.12 5.41
N LEU A 114 27.03 14.00 5.14
CA LEU A 114 27.19 15.45 5.30
C LEU A 114 27.33 15.87 6.77
N ASP A 115 26.68 15.18 7.70
CA ASP A 115 26.79 15.45 9.14
C ASP A 115 28.16 15.11 9.72
N ASN A 116 28.89 14.17 9.11
CA ASN A 116 30.20 13.71 9.58
C ASN A 116 31.38 14.35 8.84
N VAL A 117 31.14 15.11 7.77
CA VAL A 117 32.23 15.81 7.07
C VAL A 117 32.67 17.04 7.88
N SER A 118 33.99 17.20 8.07
CA SER A 118 34.56 18.34 8.81
C SER A 118 34.44 19.67 8.05
N THR A 119 34.16 19.59 6.76
CA THR A 119 33.83 20.72 5.90
C THR A 119 32.46 21.30 6.26
N GLY A 120 32.33 22.62 6.25
CA GLY A 120 31.03 23.27 6.42
C GLY A 120 30.14 23.06 5.19
N VAL A 121 29.00 22.38 5.35
CA VAL A 121 28.00 22.23 4.29
C VAL A 121 26.71 22.93 4.68
N MET A 122 26.18 23.73 3.75
CA MET A 122 24.92 24.45 3.87
C MET A 122 24.16 24.39 2.54
N ILE A 123 22.86 24.15 2.60
CA ILE A 123 21.97 24.02 1.45
C ILE A 123 20.84 25.02 1.60
N ALA A 124 20.51 25.72 0.52
CA ALA A 124 19.39 26.67 0.46
C ALA A 124 18.38 26.28 -0.63
N ASN A 125 17.13 26.73 -0.48
CA ASN A 125 16.08 26.59 -1.49
C ASN A 125 16.27 27.61 -2.64
N ASN A 126 15.36 27.59 -3.61
CA ASN A 126 15.37 28.52 -4.75
C ASN A 126 15.18 29.99 -4.33
N GLU A 127 14.49 30.24 -3.20
CA GLU A 127 14.37 31.57 -2.60
C GLU A 127 15.63 32.04 -1.84
N ARG A 128 16.68 31.19 -1.75
CA ARG A 128 17.93 31.40 -0.99
C ARG A 128 17.77 31.38 0.53
N ASP A 129 16.69 30.78 1.04
CA ASP A 129 16.55 30.44 2.45
C ASP A 129 17.31 29.16 2.77
N ILE A 130 18.07 29.18 3.86
CA ILE A 130 18.88 28.04 4.29
C ILE A 130 17.96 26.95 4.85
N ILE A 131 17.94 25.79 4.20
CA ILE A 131 17.09 24.63 4.58
C ILE A 131 17.85 23.53 5.31
N TYR A 132 19.19 23.52 5.23
CA TYR A 132 20.03 22.53 5.91
C TYR A 132 21.44 23.06 6.16
N THR A 133 21.98 22.75 7.34
CA THR A 133 23.38 22.99 7.71
C THR A 133 23.93 21.79 8.47
N ASN A 134 25.17 21.40 8.23
CA ASN A 134 25.82 20.37 9.02
C ASN A 134 26.43 20.92 10.32
N LYS A 135 26.79 20.01 11.24
CA LYS A 135 27.39 20.36 12.55
C LYS A 135 28.69 21.18 12.41
N SER A 136 29.44 20.96 11.33
CA SER A 136 30.70 21.68 11.07
C SER A 136 30.46 23.16 10.80
N VAL A 137 29.44 23.54 10.03
CA VAL A 137 29.05 24.97 9.84
C VAL A 137 28.70 25.61 11.18
N ILE A 138 27.88 24.95 11.99
CA ILE A 138 27.47 25.46 13.31
C ILE A 138 28.69 25.68 14.21
N ASN A 139 29.66 24.75 14.21
CA ASN A 139 30.88 24.89 15.02
C ASN A 139 31.82 25.98 14.49
N ILE A 140 31.99 26.09 13.18
CA ILE A 140 32.86 27.11 12.55
C ILE A 140 32.25 28.50 12.75
N LEU A 141 30.98 28.69 12.39
CA LEU A 141 30.30 29.96 12.51
C LEU A 141 30.04 30.34 13.97
N GLY A 142 29.78 29.38 14.86
CA GLY A 142 29.62 29.65 16.30
C GLY A 142 30.89 30.22 16.94
N LYS A 143 32.07 29.71 16.55
CA LYS A 143 33.36 30.28 16.99
C LYS A 143 33.61 31.70 16.45
N ALA A 144 33.08 32.00 15.27
CA ALA A 144 33.24 33.30 14.61
C ALA A 144 32.08 34.28 14.90
N GLU A 145 31.01 33.83 15.56
CA GLU A 145 29.73 34.56 15.68
C GLU A 145 29.90 35.94 16.31
N GLU A 146 30.67 36.05 17.38
CA GLU A 146 30.93 37.33 18.05
C GLU A 146 31.64 38.32 17.14
N ASN A 147 32.56 37.85 16.28
CA ASN A 147 33.25 38.70 15.32
C ASN A 147 32.35 39.07 14.13
N ILE A 148 31.51 38.15 13.67
CA ILE A 148 30.54 38.39 12.60
C ILE A 148 29.48 39.41 13.06
N ARG A 149 29.01 39.32 14.32
CA ARG A 149 28.04 40.25 14.91
C ARG A 149 28.49 41.71 14.94
N LYS A 150 29.81 41.97 15.00
CA LYS A 150 30.35 43.33 14.92
C LYS A 150 30.07 43.99 13.56
N GLN A 151 29.89 43.21 12.51
CA GLN A 151 29.60 43.70 11.16
C GLN A 151 28.14 43.47 10.74
N LEU A 152 27.52 42.39 11.26
CA LEU A 152 26.14 41.99 11.01
C LEU A 152 25.43 41.72 12.36
N PRO A 153 24.85 42.75 13.00
CA PRO A 153 24.25 42.62 14.35
C PRO A 153 23.15 41.57 14.45
N GLU A 154 22.42 41.33 13.36
CA GLU A 154 21.33 40.36 13.24
C GLU A 154 21.81 38.91 13.05
N PHE A 155 23.13 38.69 12.85
CA PHE A 155 23.66 37.35 12.65
C PHE A 155 23.50 36.49 13.92
N SER A 156 22.92 35.30 13.74
CA SER A 156 22.72 34.30 14.80
C SER A 156 22.89 32.90 14.23
N VAL A 157 23.80 32.12 14.80
CA VAL A 157 24.02 30.73 14.37
C VAL A 157 22.85 29.83 14.75
N ALA A 158 22.15 30.15 15.84
CA ALA A 158 20.95 29.41 16.26
C ALA A 158 19.78 29.58 15.29
N ASN A 159 19.72 30.70 14.56
CA ASN A 159 18.66 31.03 13.61
C ASN A 159 19.12 30.87 12.15
N LEU A 160 20.21 30.14 11.91
CA LEU A 160 20.79 30.01 10.58
C LEU A 160 19.84 29.30 9.61
N ILE A 161 19.10 28.29 10.09
CA ILE A 161 18.06 27.59 9.31
C ILE A 161 16.82 28.49 9.21
N GLY A 162 16.36 28.72 7.98
CA GLY A 162 15.24 29.60 7.65
C GLY A 162 15.63 31.06 7.43
N THR A 163 16.91 31.42 7.62
CA THR A 163 17.40 32.75 7.26
C THR A 163 17.76 32.80 5.78
N ASN A 164 17.44 33.91 5.12
CA ASN A 164 17.82 34.15 3.74
C ASN A 164 19.31 34.52 3.61
N ILE A 165 20.01 33.93 2.64
CA ILE A 165 21.45 34.17 2.42
C ILE A 165 21.74 35.65 2.10
N ASP A 166 20.79 36.35 1.47
CA ASP A 166 20.97 37.75 1.08
C ASP A 166 21.08 38.67 2.30
N SER A 167 20.50 38.28 3.45
CA SER A 167 20.59 39.04 4.70
C SER A 167 22.02 39.10 5.28
N PHE A 168 22.93 38.26 4.80
CA PHE A 168 24.34 38.29 5.21
C PHE A 168 25.21 39.24 4.38
N HIS A 169 24.63 39.98 3.42
CA HIS A 169 25.37 40.87 2.53
C HIS A 169 24.90 42.33 2.68
N LYS A 170 25.83 43.24 3.00
CA LYS A 170 25.54 44.68 3.15
C LYS A 170 25.62 45.47 1.83
N ASP A 171 26.33 44.93 0.84
CA ASP A 171 26.45 45.49 -0.52
C ASP A 171 26.83 44.35 -1.52
N PRO A 172 26.03 44.07 -2.58
CA PRO A 172 26.27 42.97 -3.52
C PRO A 172 27.53 43.12 -4.40
N SER A 173 28.10 44.33 -4.47
CA SER A 173 29.13 44.69 -5.46
C SER A 173 30.58 44.53 -4.99
N HIS A 174 30.81 44.28 -3.70
CA HIS A 174 32.15 44.20 -3.07
C HIS A 174 32.62 42.76 -2.77
N GLN A 175 32.09 41.80 -3.52
CA GLN A 175 32.13 40.39 -3.17
C GLN A 175 33.30 39.65 -3.86
N THR A 176 34.52 39.71 -3.32
CA THR A 176 35.56 38.74 -3.76
C THR A 176 36.74 38.46 -2.82
N GLN A 177 37.04 39.26 -1.80
CA GLN A 177 38.36 39.12 -1.13
C GLN A 177 38.41 38.38 0.21
N LEU A 178 37.28 38.14 0.88
CA LEU A 178 37.23 37.38 2.14
C LEU A 178 36.69 35.95 1.95
N LEU A 179 35.78 35.76 0.97
CA LEU A 179 35.19 34.46 0.62
C LEU A 179 36.20 33.51 -0.04
N SER A 180 37.32 34.00 -0.56
CA SER A 180 38.41 33.20 -1.13
C SER A 180 39.24 32.44 -0.09
N SER A 181 39.19 32.86 1.19
CA SER A 181 39.91 32.20 2.28
C SER A 181 39.13 31.05 2.94
N LEU A 182 37.83 30.95 2.65
CA LEU A 182 36.89 30.00 3.26
C LEU A 182 36.21 29.09 2.23
N SER A 183 36.79 28.97 1.02
CA SER A 183 36.31 28.17 -0.10
C SER A 183 36.32 26.66 0.19
N ILE A 184 35.43 26.22 1.07
CA ILE A 184 34.87 24.89 1.06
C ILE A 184 33.37 24.98 1.43
N CYS A 185 32.63 25.91 0.83
CA CYS A 185 31.17 25.87 0.82
C CYS A 185 30.73 25.58 -0.61
N TYR A 186 30.46 24.31 -0.91
CA TYR A 186 29.90 23.90 -2.19
C TYR A 186 28.38 24.16 -2.14
N THR A 187 27.92 25.23 -2.78
CA THR A 187 26.51 25.41 -3.12
C THR A 187 26.17 24.44 -4.26
N ALA A 188 25.61 23.29 -3.91
CA ALA A 188 25.01 22.38 -4.88
C ALA A 188 23.58 22.83 -5.16
N THR A 189 23.37 23.56 -6.25
CA THR A 189 22.05 23.81 -6.84
C THR A 189 21.57 22.52 -7.50
N ALA A 190 20.74 21.76 -6.79
CA ALA A 190 20.03 20.63 -7.38
C ALA A 190 18.90 21.17 -8.25
N PHE A 191 19.10 21.14 -9.57
CA PHE A 191 18.04 21.38 -10.56
C PHE A 191 17.01 20.25 -10.51
N SER A 192 15.75 20.63 -10.30
CA SER A 192 14.56 19.83 -10.61
C SER A 192 13.99 20.23 -11.96
#